data_AF-A0A4Z0H2Q2-F1
#
_entry.id   AF-A0A4Z0H2Q2-F1
#
_cell.length_a   1.000
_cell.length_b   1.000
_cell.length_c   1.000
_cell.angle_alpha   90.00
_cell.angle_beta   90.00
_cell.angle_gamma   90.00
#
_symmetry.space_group_name_H-M   'P 1'
#
loop_
_entity.id
_entity.type
_entity.pdbx_description
1 polymer ?
#
loop_
_entity_poly.entity_id
_entity_poly.type
_entity_poly.pdbx_seq_one_letter_code
_entity_poly.pdbx_strand_id
1 'polypeptide(L)'
;MGRVSKDTLIDRSVRNIGEVHPAVKDKVLCIIERAYGEGINVQFSSGFRSSSEQQRLYNQGRATSGSVVTNAKPGQSVHNYGLAVDFFLTTYDGSSATWTVNKEWRRVAAIGKQLGFQWGGDWKTFRDYPHLDLAVGLTWRDLRDGDRPSDERLNKGVAQKGHAGYEVYTMQRQLKKAGYDLALDGIFGPGTDKILKKFQRDQGLEVDGFNGPATQAALQGATKRGDFSAADKEEENKVAENNHQPSKWAEEDWDEAVENGYFDGKRPKENISREESAIVVNRLRHNFLEIIKKNGETIKELKEEIEKQKK
;
A
#
# COMPACT_ATOMS: atom_id res chain seq x y z
N MET A 1 17.99 -2.68 -30.91
CA MET A 1 17.56 -3.14 -29.57
C MET A 1 16.17 -2.58 -29.31
N GLY A 2 15.23 -3.39 -28.82
CA GLY A 2 13.87 -2.93 -28.48
C GLY A 2 13.86 -2.09 -27.20
N ARG A 3 12.77 -1.37 -26.95
CA ARG A 3 12.55 -0.70 -25.66
C ARG A 3 12.53 -1.75 -24.55
N VAL A 4 13.14 -1.46 -23.40
CA VAL A 4 12.97 -2.31 -22.21
C VAL A 4 11.49 -2.47 -21.88
N SER A 5 11.06 -3.67 -21.49
CA SER A 5 9.66 -3.87 -21.09
C SER A 5 9.37 -3.21 -19.75
N LYS A 6 8.12 -2.76 -19.58
CA LYS A 6 7.63 -2.23 -18.31
C LYS A 6 7.82 -3.23 -17.16
N ASP A 7 7.48 -4.50 -17.40
CA ASP A 7 7.63 -5.58 -16.41
C ASP A 7 9.07 -5.71 -15.94
N THR A 8 10.04 -5.58 -16.85
CA THR A 8 11.46 -5.59 -16.49
C THR A 8 11.83 -4.42 -15.57
N LEU A 9 11.29 -3.22 -15.81
CA LEU A 9 11.50 -2.06 -14.95
C LEU A 9 10.85 -2.25 -13.57
N ILE A 10 9.65 -2.84 -13.53
CA ILE A 10 8.93 -3.18 -12.30
C ILE A 10 9.72 -4.20 -11.48
N ASP A 11 10.11 -5.33 -12.07
CA ASP A 11 10.80 -6.42 -11.38
C ASP A 11 12.14 -5.99 -10.78
N ARG A 12 12.89 -5.14 -11.50
CA ARG A 12 14.14 -4.58 -10.99
C ARG A 12 13.87 -3.60 -9.84
N SER A 13 12.89 -2.72 -10.00
CA SER A 13 12.53 -1.73 -8.99
C SER A 13 12.04 -2.39 -7.69
N VAL A 14 11.10 -3.34 -7.77
CA VAL A 14 10.55 -4.06 -6.61
C VAL A 14 11.63 -4.80 -5.84
N ARG A 15 12.59 -5.41 -6.54
CA ARG A 15 13.74 -6.06 -5.93
C ARG A 15 14.64 -5.07 -5.18
N ASN A 16 14.91 -3.91 -5.77
CA ASN A 16 15.84 -2.93 -5.23
C ASN A 16 15.26 -2.11 -4.08
N ILE A 17 13.95 -1.85 -4.06
CA ILE A 17 13.31 -1.10 -2.98
C ILE A 17 13.18 -1.93 -1.69
N GLY A 18 13.16 -3.26 -1.78
CA GLY A 18 13.10 -4.14 -0.63
C GLY A 18 11.82 -3.97 0.19
N GLU A 19 11.93 -4.10 1.52
CA GLU A 19 10.82 -4.11 2.47
C GLU A 19 10.28 -2.71 2.82
N VAL A 20 9.91 -1.91 1.81
CA VAL A 20 9.21 -0.65 2.02
C VAL A 20 7.76 -0.86 2.49
N HIS A 21 7.16 0.20 3.01
CA HIS A 21 5.73 0.22 3.32
C HIS A 21 4.88 -0.12 2.07
N PRO A 22 3.78 -0.90 2.19
CA PRO A 22 2.95 -1.28 1.04
C PRO A 22 2.49 -0.09 0.20
N ALA A 23 2.00 0.99 0.83
CA ALA A 23 1.60 2.21 0.12
C ALA A 23 2.73 2.86 -0.71
N VAL A 24 3.98 2.76 -0.25
CA VAL A 24 5.15 3.26 -1.01
C VAL A 24 5.36 2.38 -2.23
N LYS A 25 5.31 1.06 -2.06
CA LYS A 25 5.42 0.09 -3.17
C LYS A 25 4.34 0.32 -4.23
N ASP A 26 3.08 0.46 -3.82
CA ASP A 26 1.96 0.67 -4.75
C ASP A 26 2.12 1.97 -5.55
N LYS A 27 2.53 3.05 -4.89
CA LYS A 27 2.79 4.32 -5.58
C LYS A 27 4.04 4.27 -6.48
N VAL A 28 5.07 3.49 -6.12
CA VAL A 28 6.22 3.24 -7.00
C VAL A 28 5.77 2.55 -8.29
N LEU A 29 4.94 1.52 -8.20
CA LEU A 29 4.38 0.84 -9.38
C LEU A 29 3.60 1.83 -10.26
N CYS A 30 2.78 2.67 -9.64
CA CYS A 30 2.04 3.75 -10.30
C CYS A 30 2.96 4.77 -11.01
N ILE A 31 4.10 5.12 -10.41
CA ILE A 31 5.09 6.00 -11.04
C ILE A 31 5.68 5.33 -12.29
N ILE A 32 6.09 4.07 -12.19
CA ILE A 32 6.67 3.32 -13.32
C ILE A 32 5.67 3.21 -14.46
N GLU A 33 4.42 2.84 -14.16
CA GLU A 33 3.31 2.73 -15.11
C GLU A 33 3.12 4.03 -15.90
N ARG A 34 2.93 5.15 -15.18
CA ARG A 34 2.72 6.47 -15.80
C ARG A 34 3.91 6.92 -16.62
N ALA A 35 5.11 6.86 -16.04
CA ALA A 35 6.32 7.28 -16.72
C ALA A 35 6.52 6.47 -18.00
N TYR A 36 6.31 5.16 -17.94
CA TYR A 36 6.45 4.27 -19.09
C TYR A 36 5.46 4.60 -20.22
N GLY A 37 4.19 4.88 -19.86
CA GLY A 37 3.16 5.35 -20.79
C GLY A 37 3.49 6.70 -21.45
N GLU A 38 4.28 7.54 -20.77
CA GLU A 38 4.79 8.80 -21.31
C GLU A 38 6.13 8.66 -22.07
N GLY A 39 6.60 7.43 -22.30
CA GLY A 39 7.86 7.18 -23.00
C GLY A 39 9.11 7.22 -22.12
N ILE A 40 8.96 7.37 -20.79
CA ILE A 40 10.05 7.53 -19.83
C ILE A 40 10.34 6.20 -19.14
N ASN A 41 11.58 5.72 -19.23
CA ASN A 41 12.01 4.50 -18.53
C ASN A 41 12.60 4.88 -17.17
N VAL A 42 11.81 4.71 -16.10
CA VAL A 42 12.24 4.93 -14.72
C VAL A 42 12.46 3.60 -14.01
N GLN A 43 13.45 3.56 -13.11
CA GLN A 43 13.71 2.44 -12.21
C GLN A 43 14.08 2.96 -10.82
N PHE A 44 13.78 2.18 -9.80
CA PHE A 44 14.12 2.52 -8.41
C PHE A 44 15.35 1.71 -7.96
N SER A 45 16.31 2.40 -7.32
CA SER A 45 17.61 1.85 -6.91
C SER A 45 17.69 1.50 -5.44
N SER A 46 16.87 2.13 -4.59
CA SER A 46 16.88 1.89 -3.14
C SER A 46 15.52 2.18 -2.54
N GLY A 47 15.21 1.51 -1.43
CA GLY A 47 14.01 1.74 -0.63
C GLY A 47 14.32 1.60 0.85
N PHE A 48 13.84 0.55 1.51
CA PHE A 48 14.14 0.33 2.92
C PHE A 48 15.64 0.13 3.16
N ARG A 49 16.13 0.69 4.27
CA ARG A 49 17.51 0.55 4.70
C ARG A 49 17.60 0.36 6.21
N SER A 50 18.09 -0.78 6.66
CA SER A 50 18.32 -1.06 8.08
C SER A 50 19.33 -0.09 8.69
N SER A 51 19.34 -0.01 10.03
CA SER A 51 20.34 0.77 10.78
C SER A 51 21.77 0.35 10.45
N SER A 52 22.00 -0.95 10.25
CA SER A 52 23.33 -1.49 9.89
C SER A 52 23.80 -1.01 8.51
N GLU A 53 22.89 -0.98 7.54
CA GLU A 53 23.18 -0.52 6.18
C GLU A 53 23.39 0.98 6.14
N GLN A 54 22.57 1.75 6.87
CA GLN A 54 22.75 3.19 6.99
C GLN A 54 24.09 3.54 7.65
N GLN A 55 24.51 2.77 8.67
CA GLN A 55 25.83 2.96 9.29
C GLN A 55 26.97 2.70 8.30
N ARG A 56 26.86 1.64 7.48
CA ARG A 56 27.85 1.35 6.43
C ARG A 56 27.97 2.50 5.44
N LEU A 57 26.85 3.04 4.95
CA LEU A 57 26.86 4.19 4.03
C LEU A 57 27.39 5.47 4.69
N TYR A 58 27.07 5.71 5.96
CA TYR A 58 27.60 6.86 6.70
C TYR A 58 29.13 6.78 6.87
N ASN A 59 29.66 5.57 7.07
CA ASN A 59 31.10 5.33 7.23
C ASN A 59 31.89 5.52 5.93
N GLN A 60 31.25 5.38 4.77
CA GLN A 60 31.90 5.53 3.47
C GLN A 60 32.45 6.95 3.26
N GLY A 61 33.73 7.04 2.88
CA GLY A 61 34.46 8.30 2.75
C GLY A 61 34.80 8.99 4.07
N ARG A 62 34.56 8.32 5.21
CA ARG A 62 34.89 8.81 6.56
C ARG A 62 35.78 7.82 7.30
N ALA A 63 35.23 6.64 7.60
CA ALA A 63 35.91 5.54 8.27
C ALA A 63 36.33 4.43 7.30
N THR A 64 35.75 4.39 6.11
CA THR A 64 36.14 3.50 5.01
C THR A 64 36.39 4.31 3.74
N SER A 65 37.05 3.69 2.75
CA SER A 65 37.33 4.30 1.45
C SER A 65 36.06 4.50 0.61
N GLY A 66 36.14 5.41 -0.37
CA GLY A 66 35.04 5.74 -1.31
C GLY A 66 34.49 7.16 -1.09
N SER A 67 33.58 7.59 -1.97
CA SER A 67 32.93 8.90 -1.85
C SER A 67 31.90 8.90 -0.72
N VAL A 68 31.75 10.05 -0.05
CA VAL A 68 30.64 10.26 0.89
C VAL A 68 29.33 10.28 0.12
N VAL A 69 28.45 9.32 0.42
CA VAL A 69 27.13 9.17 -0.24
C VAL A 69 25.95 9.59 0.64
N THR A 70 26.18 9.83 1.93
CA THR A 70 25.15 10.31 2.85
C THR A 70 25.75 11.08 4.02
N ASN A 71 24.97 12.01 4.56
CA ASN A 71 25.25 12.69 5.84
C ASN A 71 24.39 12.16 6.99
N ALA A 72 23.42 11.26 6.71
CA ALA A 72 22.51 10.73 7.71
C ALA A 72 23.14 9.55 8.46
N LYS A 73 23.11 9.59 9.80
CA LYS A 73 23.41 8.45 10.66
C LYS A 73 22.21 7.47 10.69
N PRO A 74 22.36 6.26 11.26
CA PRO A 74 21.22 5.39 11.52
C PRO A 74 20.08 6.12 12.25
N GLY A 75 18.85 5.96 11.75
CA GLY A 75 17.66 6.64 12.28
C GLY A 75 17.53 8.12 11.90
N GLN A 76 18.39 8.64 11.02
CA GLN A 76 18.31 10.02 10.50
C GLN A 76 17.90 10.08 9.03
N SER A 77 17.51 8.95 8.45
CA SER A 77 17.08 8.83 7.05
C SER A 77 15.68 8.25 7.01
N VAL A 78 14.80 8.80 6.15
CA VAL A 78 13.44 8.28 5.97
C VAL A 78 13.45 6.85 5.40
N HIS A 79 14.52 6.46 4.69
CA HIS A 79 14.75 5.07 4.25
C HIS A 79 14.79 4.07 5.43
N ASN A 80 15.17 4.51 6.63
CA ASN A 80 15.20 3.64 7.81
C ASN A 80 13.82 3.22 8.31
N TYR A 81 12.78 3.87 7.79
CA TYR A 81 11.39 3.63 8.18
C TYR A 81 10.56 3.03 7.03
N GLY A 82 11.19 2.67 5.91
CA GLY A 82 10.51 2.08 4.75
C GLY A 82 9.58 3.07 4.02
N LEU A 83 9.78 4.37 4.22
CA LEU A 83 8.92 5.44 3.70
C LEU A 83 9.57 6.25 2.57
N ALA A 84 10.77 5.87 2.10
CA ALA A 84 11.47 6.56 1.03
C ALA A 84 12.05 5.61 0.00
N VAL A 85 12.23 6.14 -1.21
CA VAL A 85 12.81 5.43 -2.35
C VAL A 85 13.67 6.38 -3.17
N ASP A 86 14.70 5.82 -3.81
CA ASP A 86 15.56 6.56 -4.74
C ASP A 86 15.32 6.03 -6.16
N PHE A 87 15.22 6.93 -7.14
CA PHE A 87 15.02 6.56 -8.55
C PHE A 87 16.11 7.08 -9.48
N PHE A 88 16.20 6.45 -10.65
CA PHE A 88 17.00 6.89 -11.79
C PHE A 88 16.26 6.59 -13.10
N LEU A 89 16.71 7.21 -14.19
CA LEU A 89 16.20 6.89 -15.54
C LEU A 89 17.12 5.86 -16.19
N THR A 90 16.63 5.13 -17.19
CA THR A 90 17.46 4.20 -17.97
C THR A 90 17.60 4.63 -19.41
N THR A 91 18.58 4.07 -20.10
CA THR A 91 18.61 4.06 -21.57
C THR A 91 17.33 3.42 -22.13
N TYR A 92 17.05 3.66 -23.41
CA TYR A 92 15.82 3.19 -24.07
C TYR A 92 15.67 1.65 -23.98
N ASP A 93 16.78 0.93 -24.11
CA ASP A 93 16.88 -0.53 -23.98
C ASP A 93 17.01 -1.02 -22.53
N GLY A 94 17.06 -0.10 -21.56
CA GLY A 94 17.16 -0.41 -20.13
C GLY A 94 18.48 -1.04 -19.70
N SER A 95 19.54 -0.93 -20.51
CA SER A 95 20.85 -1.54 -20.22
C SER A 95 21.71 -0.71 -19.26
N SER A 96 21.51 0.61 -19.22
CA SER A 96 22.33 1.53 -18.41
C SER A 96 21.50 2.55 -17.65
N ALA A 97 21.98 2.90 -16.46
CA ALA A 97 21.42 3.98 -15.64
C ALA A 97 21.84 5.36 -16.19
N THR A 98 20.91 6.32 -16.15
CA THR A 98 21.11 7.71 -16.52
C THR A 98 20.76 8.59 -15.32
N TRP A 99 21.74 9.36 -14.84
CA TRP A 99 21.62 10.21 -13.65
C TRP A 99 21.45 11.70 -13.99
N THR A 100 21.07 11.99 -15.24
CA THR A 100 20.91 13.37 -15.71
C THR A 100 19.54 13.91 -15.30
N VAL A 101 19.53 15.00 -14.53
CA VAL A 101 18.30 15.68 -14.11
C VAL A 101 17.76 16.54 -15.26
N ASN A 102 17.03 15.89 -16.18
CA ASN A 102 16.41 16.52 -17.35
C ASN A 102 14.89 16.74 -17.14
N LYS A 103 14.17 17.09 -18.22
CA LYS A 103 12.70 17.27 -18.19
C LYS A 103 11.94 15.99 -17.81
N GLU A 104 12.44 14.82 -18.20
CA GLU A 104 11.83 13.52 -17.91
C GLU A 104 12.01 13.16 -16.43
N TRP A 105 13.18 13.44 -15.87
CA TRP A 105 13.44 13.29 -14.44
C TRP A 105 12.46 14.11 -13.60
N ARG A 106 12.29 15.38 -13.98
CA ARG A 106 11.33 16.28 -13.33
C ARG A 106 9.89 15.81 -13.53
N ARG A 107 9.59 15.17 -14.65
CA ARG A 107 8.28 14.57 -14.90
C ARG A 107 7.99 13.40 -13.97
N VAL A 108 8.95 12.49 -13.78
CA VAL A 108 8.86 11.39 -12.80
C VAL A 108 8.64 11.94 -11.39
N ALA A 109 9.44 12.94 -10.98
CA ALA A 109 9.27 13.59 -9.68
C ALA A 109 7.87 14.23 -9.53
N ALA A 110 7.37 14.89 -10.57
CA ALA A 110 6.02 15.46 -10.57
C ALA A 110 4.93 14.39 -10.42
N ILE A 111 5.09 13.22 -11.06
CA ILE A 111 4.19 12.08 -10.87
C ILE A 111 4.23 11.61 -9.41
N GLY A 112 5.42 11.43 -8.83
CA GLY A 112 5.57 11.07 -7.42
C GLY A 112 4.87 12.07 -6.49
N LYS A 113 5.04 13.38 -6.73
CA LYS A 113 4.38 14.44 -5.97
C LYS A 113 2.86 14.39 -6.05
N GLN A 114 2.29 14.08 -7.22
CA GLN A 114 0.85 13.88 -7.37
C GLN A 114 0.32 12.70 -6.55
N LEU A 115 1.17 11.70 -6.31
CA LEU A 115 0.88 10.56 -5.45
C LEU A 115 1.19 10.82 -3.97
N GLY A 116 1.57 12.04 -3.60
CA GLY A 116 1.80 12.44 -2.21
C GLY A 116 3.26 12.33 -1.75
N PHE A 117 4.20 11.91 -2.61
CA PHE A 117 5.62 11.96 -2.26
C PHE A 117 6.10 13.41 -2.15
N GLN A 118 7.02 13.66 -1.23
CA GLN A 118 7.93 14.79 -1.27
C GLN A 118 9.13 14.44 -2.15
N TRP A 119 9.73 15.44 -2.79
CA TRP A 119 10.87 15.25 -3.68
C TRP A 119 12.11 15.97 -3.17
N GLY A 120 13.23 15.25 -3.02
CA GLY A 120 14.49 15.82 -2.53
C GLY A 120 15.10 16.86 -3.47
N GLY A 121 14.70 16.89 -4.75
CA GLY A 121 15.06 17.95 -5.69
C GLY A 121 14.46 19.33 -5.35
N ASP A 122 13.41 19.38 -4.52
CA ASP A 122 12.78 20.63 -4.06
C ASP A 122 13.46 21.21 -2.80
N TRP A 123 14.41 20.49 -2.19
CA TRP A 123 15.09 20.98 -1.00
C TRP A 123 15.91 22.26 -1.30
N LYS A 124 15.94 23.17 -0.32
CA LYS A 124 16.62 24.48 -0.46
C LYS A 124 18.15 24.34 -0.51
N THR A 125 18.68 23.36 0.21
CA THR A 125 20.11 23.04 0.30
C THR A 125 20.28 21.52 0.23
N PHE A 126 21.41 21.04 -0.28
CA PHE A 126 21.70 19.60 -0.41
C PHE A 126 20.62 18.84 -1.17
N ARG A 127 20.26 19.33 -2.38
CA ARG A 127 19.25 18.69 -3.23
C ARG A 127 19.62 17.25 -3.54
N ASP A 128 18.71 16.35 -3.20
CA ASP A 128 18.83 14.92 -3.47
C ASP A 128 17.83 14.55 -4.56
N TYR A 129 18.26 14.66 -5.81
CA TYR A 129 17.37 14.52 -6.97
C TYR A 129 16.74 13.13 -7.15
N PRO A 130 17.41 12.02 -6.80
CA PRO A 130 16.81 10.68 -6.77
C PRO A 130 15.72 10.49 -5.72
N HIS A 131 15.74 11.27 -4.64
CA HIS A 131 14.99 10.95 -3.43
C HIS A 131 13.50 11.31 -3.52
N LEU A 132 12.64 10.34 -3.23
CA LEU A 132 11.21 10.53 -2.99
C LEU A 132 10.83 9.93 -1.63
N ASP A 133 10.12 10.68 -0.80
CA ASP A 133 9.66 10.19 0.50
C ASP A 133 8.17 10.44 0.76
N LEU A 134 7.54 9.51 1.46
CA LEU A 134 6.13 9.52 1.82
C LEU A 134 5.98 9.67 3.34
N ALA A 135 6.81 10.52 3.96
CA ALA A 135 6.71 10.83 5.39
C ALA A 135 5.47 11.71 5.70
N VAL A 136 4.79 12.23 4.67
CA VAL A 136 3.56 13.03 4.76
C VAL A 136 3.68 14.16 5.79
N GLY A 137 4.72 14.99 5.69
CA GLY A 137 4.93 16.13 6.59
C GLY A 137 5.53 15.78 7.95
N LEU A 138 5.84 14.51 8.21
CA LEU A 138 6.73 14.12 9.31
C LEU A 138 8.19 14.28 8.88
N THR A 139 9.04 14.61 9.84
CA THR A 139 10.49 14.63 9.70
C THR A 139 11.08 13.28 10.14
N TRP A 140 12.35 13.04 9.82
CA TRP A 140 13.05 11.86 10.36
C TRP A 140 13.11 11.85 11.89
N ARG A 141 12.99 13.01 12.57
CA ARG A 141 12.97 13.08 14.04
C ARG A 141 11.67 12.50 14.58
N ASP A 142 10.55 12.92 14.01
CA ASP A 142 9.21 12.41 14.38
C ASP A 142 9.17 10.89 14.16
N LEU A 143 9.65 10.41 13.01
CA LEU A 143 9.75 8.98 12.72
C LEU A 143 10.66 8.23 13.70
N ARG A 144 11.79 8.82 14.10
CA ARG A 144 12.69 8.24 15.11
C ARG A 144 12.03 8.16 16.48
N ASP A 145 11.26 9.18 16.83
CA ASP A 145 10.63 9.31 18.15
C ASP A 145 9.35 8.47 18.26
N GLY A 146 8.90 7.86 17.15
CA GLY A 146 7.87 6.82 17.11
C GLY A 146 6.68 7.17 16.24
N ASP A 147 6.56 8.42 15.81
CA ASP A 147 5.43 8.88 15.00
C ASP A 147 5.41 8.19 13.63
N ARG A 148 4.21 7.90 13.13
CA ARG A 148 4.00 7.30 11.81
C ARG A 148 2.90 8.04 11.08
N PRO A 149 2.99 8.20 9.74
CA PRO A 149 1.86 8.70 8.97
C PRO A 149 0.70 7.69 9.06
N SER A 150 -0.53 8.16 9.14
CA SER A 150 -1.70 7.26 9.13
C SER A 150 -1.86 6.58 7.78
N ASP A 151 -2.43 5.37 7.77
CA ASP A 151 -2.70 4.62 6.55
C ASP A 151 -3.57 5.40 5.56
N GLU A 152 -4.55 6.16 6.05
CA GLU A 152 -5.35 7.06 5.22
C GLU A 152 -4.49 8.07 4.46
N ARG A 153 -3.53 8.69 5.15
CA ARG A 153 -2.61 9.67 4.56
C ARG A 153 -1.64 9.03 3.59
N LEU A 154 -1.18 7.81 3.88
CA LEU A 154 -0.31 7.03 3.00
C LEU A 154 -1.02 6.56 1.74
N ASN A 155 -2.28 6.15 1.82
CA ASN A 155 -3.02 5.53 0.71
C ASN A 155 -3.80 6.50 -0.16
N LYS A 156 -3.87 7.80 0.20
CA LYS A 156 -4.53 8.84 -0.60
C LYS A 156 -4.12 8.76 -2.08
N GLY A 157 -5.10 8.61 -2.98
CA GLY A 157 -4.93 8.59 -4.45
C GLY A 157 -4.61 7.25 -5.13
N VAL A 158 -4.74 6.07 -4.46
CA VAL A 158 -4.50 4.74 -5.07
C VAL A 158 -5.59 3.72 -4.70
N ALA A 159 -6.16 2.99 -5.67
CA ALA A 159 -7.13 1.89 -5.44
C ALA A 159 -6.79 0.62 -6.25
N GLN A 160 -6.73 -0.54 -5.59
CA GLN A 160 -6.49 -1.87 -6.20
C GLN A 160 -7.21 -3.00 -5.44
N LYS A 161 -7.25 -4.21 -6.01
CA LYS A 161 -7.89 -5.38 -5.39
C LYS A 161 -7.39 -5.62 -3.95
N GLY A 162 -8.33 -5.78 -3.02
CA GLY A 162 -8.08 -5.92 -1.59
C GLY A 162 -8.08 -4.59 -0.82
N HIS A 163 -8.10 -3.44 -1.50
CA HIS A 163 -8.29 -2.14 -0.84
C HIS A 163 -9.77 -1.93 -0.53
N ALA A 164 -10.05 -1.13 0.50
CA ALA A 164 -11.38 -0.65 0.80
C ALA A 164 -11.34 0.81 1.27
N GLY A 165 -12.49 1.48 1.31
CA GLY A 165 -12.64 2.85 1.77
C GLY A 165 -12.95 3.85 0.66
N TYR A 166 -12.83 5.13 0.98
CA TYR A 166 -13.35 6.22 0.16
C TYR A 166 -12.80 6.25 -1.28
N GLU A 167 -11.50 6.00 -1.47
CA GLU A 167 -10.86 5.97 -2.80
C GLU A 167 -11.39 4.85 -3.70
N VAL A 168 -11.76 3.71 -3.11
CA VAL A 168 -12.41 2.62 -3.85
C VAL A 168 -13.84 2.99 -4.18
N TYR A 169 -14.57 3.57 -3.22
CA TYR A 169 -15.94 4.03 -3.41
C TYR A 169 -16.05 5.07 -4.52
N THR A 170 -15.15 6.06 -4.56
CA THR A 170 -15.13 7.11 -5.60
C THR A 170 -14.84 6.53 -6.98
N MET A 171 -13.90 5.58 -7.09
CA MET A 171 -13.64 4.85 -8.32
C MET A 171 -14.85 4.03 -8.76
N GLN A 172 -15.48 3.27 -7.84
CA GLN A 172 -16.67 2.50 -8.16
C GLN A 172 -17.82 3.42 -8.62
N ARG A 173 -17.96 4.60 -8.02
CA ARG A 173 -18.95 5.61 -8.43
C ARG A 173 -18.67 6.14 -9.83
N GLN A 174 -17.41 6.39 -10.16
CA GLN A 174 -17.01 6.80 -11.51
C GLN A 174 -17.26 5.70 -12.54
N LEU A 175 -16.93 4.44 -12.22
CA LEU A 175 -17.26 3.28 -13.05
C LEU A 175 -18.77 3.16 -13.27
N LYS A 176 -19.56 3.35 -12.22
CA LYS A 176 -21.03 3.30 -12.29
C LYS A 176 -21.61 4.40 -13.17
N LYS A 177 -21.12 5.63 -13.03
CA LYS A 177 -21.47 6.75 -13.90
C LYS A 177 -21.00 6.54 -15.35
N ALA A 178 -19.88 5.86 -15.56
CA ALA A 178 -19.39 5.46 -16.88
C ALA A 178 -20.20 4.31 -17.51
N GLY A 179 -21.26 3.81 -16.84
CA GLY A 179 -22.19 2.83 -17.37
C GLY A 179 -21.89 1.37 -17.00
N TYR A 180 -21.00 1.14 -16.03
CA TYR A 180 -20.68 -0.21 -15.57
C TYR A 180 -21.51 -0.57 -14.34
N ASP A 181 -22.04 -1.78 -14.29
CA ASP A 181 -22.78 -2.23 -13.12
C ASP A 181 -21.85 -2.88 -12.10
N LEU A 182 -21.80 -2.27 -10.90
CA LEU A 182 -21.08 -2.75 -9.73
C LEU A 182 -21.67 -2.18 -8.44
N ALA A 183 -21.35 -2.83 -7.33
CA ALA A 183 -21.65 -2.33 -5.99
C ALA A 183 -20.82 -1.08 -5.66
N LEU A 184 -21.43 -0.13 -4.97
CA LEU A 184 -20.77 1.05 -4.40
C LEU A 184 -20.53 0.80 -2.90
N ASP A 185 -19.86 -0.29 -2.59
CA ASP A 185 -19.61 -0.75 -1.23
C ASP A 185 -18.28 -0.22 -0.66
N GLY A 186 -17.50 0.48 -1.48
CA GLY A 186 -16.16 0.93 -1.13
C GLY A 186 -15.18 -0.23 -0.96
N ILE A 187 -15.49 -1.44 -1.46
CA ILE A 187 -14.65 -2.63 -1.33
C ILE A 187 -14.15 -3.04 -2.71
N PHE A 188 -12.82 -3.12 -2.85
CA PHE A 188 -12.20 -3.53 -4.10
C PHE A 188 -12.08 -5.06 -4.12
N GLY A 189 -13.24 -5.72 -4.17
CA GLY A 189 -13.35 -7.17 -4.28
C GLY A 189 -13.22 -7.67 -5.74
N PRO A 190 -13.41 -8.99 -5.95
CA PRO A 190 -13.37 -9.59 -7.29
C PRO A 190 -14.37 -8.97 -8.28
N GLY A 191 -15.53 -8.50 -7.81
CA GLY A 191 -16.50 -7.78 -8.63
C GLY A 191 -15.94 -6.46 -9.17
N THR A 192 -15.36 -5.65 -8.28
CA THR A 192 -14.72 -4.38 -8.63
C THR A 192 -13.53 -4.58 -9.59
N ASP A 193 -12.67 -5.57 -9.34
CA ASP A 193 -11.54 -5.93 -10.23
C ASP A 193 -12.01 -6.32 -11.64
N LYS A 194 -13.04 -7.17 -11.73
CA LYS A 194 -13.62 -7.58 -13.01
C LYS A 194 -14.14 -6.39 -13.80
N ILE A 195 -14.82 -5.46 -13.12
CA ILE A 195 -15.42 -4.29 -13.75
C ILE A 195 -14.37 -3.26 -14.14
N LEU A 196 -13.38 -3.01 -13.30
CA LEU A 196 -12.27 -2.11 -13.65
C LEU A 196 -11.50 -2.63 -14.86
N LYS A 197 -11.19 -3.92 -14.91
CA LYS A 197 -10.55 -4.56 -16.08
C LYS A 197 -11.42 -4.49 -17.33
N LYS A 198 -12.75 -4.60 -17.19
CA LYS A 198 -13.67 -4.40 -18.31
C LYS A 198 -13.61 -2.96 -18.81
N PHE A 199 -13.67 -1.99 -17.91
CA PHE A 199 -13.54 -0.57 -18.23
C PHE A 199 -12.22 -0.27 -18.95
N GLN A 200 -11.10 -0.77 -18.43
CA GLN A 200 -9.79 -0.61 -19.07
C GLN A 200 -9.79 -1.15 -20.49
N ARG A 201 -10.32 -2.36 -20.71
CA ARG A 201 -10.44 -2.96 -22.05
C ARG A 201 -11.27 -2.08 -22.99
N ASP A 202 -12.41 -1.59 -22.52
CA ASP A 202 -13.32 -0.78 -23.33
C ASP A 202 -12.73 0.60 -23.67
N GLN A 203 -11.87 1.14 -22.81
CA GLN A 203 -11.15 2.39 -23.02
C GLN A 203 -9.81 2.21 -23.77
N GLY A 204 -9.47 0.99 -24.21
CA GLY A 204 -8.20 0.71 -24.89
C GLY A 204 -6.97 0.88 -23.99
N LEU A 205 -7.15 0.77 -22.68
CA LEU A 205 -6.08 0.81 -21.68
C LEU A 205 -5.49 -0.58 -21.45
N GLU A 206 -4.33 -0.61 -20.81
CA GLU A 206 -3.78 -1.85 -20.29
C GLU A 206 -4.71 -2.45 -19.21
N VAL A 207 -4.95 -3.76 -19.31
CA VAL A 207 -5.94 -4.48 -18.49
C VAL A 207 -5.27 -5.08 -17.26
N ASP A 208 -4.78 -4.23 -16.37
CA ASP A 208 -4.00 -4.60 -15.19
C ASP A 208 -4.85 -4.69 -13.90
N GLY A 209 -6.09 -4.17 -13.90
CA GLY A 209 -6.93 -4.12 -12.69
C GLY A 209 -6.49 -3.10 -11.66
N PHE A 210 -5.67 -2.13 -12.07
CA PHE A 210 -5.15 -1.08 -11.23
C PHE A 210 -5.84 0.25 -11.55
N ASN A 211 -6.35 0.96 -10.53
CA ASN A 211 -6.87 2.32 -10.73
C ASN A 211 -5.73 3.34 -10.78
N GLY A 212 -4.78 3.05 -11.67
CA GLY A 212 -3.68 3.93 -11.99
C GLY A 212 -4.15 5.12 -12.81
N PRO A 213 -3.27 6.08 -13.10
CA PRO A 213 -3.74 7.37 -13.57
C PRO A 213 -4.24 7.41 -15.01
N ALA A 214 -3.86 6.44 -15.85
CA ALA A 214 -4.51 6.25 -17.13
C ALA A 214 -5.99 5.86 -16.94
N THR A 215 -6.24 4.92 -16.02
CA THR A 215 -7.58 4.53 -15.59
C THR A 215 -8.33 5.70 -14.96
N GLN A 216 -7.71 6.46 -14.05
CA GLN A 216 -8.33 7.65 -13.43
C GLN A 216 -8.66 8.75 -14.46
N ALA A 217 -7.75 9.02 -15.41
CA ALA A 217 -7.98 10.00 -16.47
C ALA A 217 -9.13 9.56 -17.39
N ALA A 218 -9.19 8.28 -17.74
CA ALA A 218 -10.29 7.72 -18.51
C ALA A 218 -11.61 7.77 -17.73
N LEU A 219 -11.61 7.47 -16.43
CA LEU A 219 -12.79 7.56 -15.57
C LEU A 219 -13.31 9.00 -15.47
N GLN A 220 -12.40 9.97 -15.37
CA GLN A 220 -12.75 11.40 -15.40
C GLN A 220 -13.26 11.85 -16.77
N GLY A 221 -12.74 11.29 -17.87
CA GLY A 221 -13.23 11.57 -19.22
C GLY A 221 -14.59 10.94 -19.50
N ALA A 222 -14.85 9.74 -18.96
CA ALA A 222 -16.09 8.99 -19.09
C ALA A 222 -17.23 9.56 -18.23
N THR A 223 -16.93 10.43 -17.26
CA THR A 223 -17.90 11.12 -16.41
C THR A 223 -18.04 12.59 -16.85
N LYS A 224 -19.21 13.01 -17.34
CA LYS A 224 -19.39 14.39 -17.85
C LYS A 224 -19.14 15.43 -16.73
N ARG A 225 -18.40 16.50 -17.04
CA ARG A 225 -18.24 17.70 -16.19
C ARG A 225 -19.61 18.37 -16.01
N GLY A 226 -20.28 18.08 -14.90
CA GLY A 226 -21.60 18.61 -14.56
C GLY A 226 -22.31 17.86 -13.42
N ASP A 227 -21.96 16.59 -13.20
CA ASP A 227 -22.69 15.71 -12.28
C ASP A 227 -22.11 15.61 -10.86
N PHE A 228 -21.25 16.53 -10.42
CA PHE A 228 -20.84 16.65 -9.02
C PHE A 228 -21.60 17.81 -8.37
N SER A 229 -22.85 17.55 -7.99
CA SER A 229 -23.70 18.55 -7.33
C SER A 229 -23.33 18.70 -5.85
N ALA A 230 -23.77 19.79 -5.21
CA ALA A 230 -23.59 20.02 -3.77
C ALA A 230 -24.16 18.90 -2.88
N ALA A 231 -25.11 18.09 -3.37
CA ALA A 231 -25.63 16.92 -2.67
C ALA A 231 -24.60 15.78 -2.54
N ASP A 232 -23.63 15.69 -3.46
CA ASP A 232 -22.56 14.69 -3.41
C ASP A 232 -21.58 14.95 -2.25
N LYS A 233 -21.41 16.23 -1.86
CA LYS A 233 -20.60 16.63 -0.70
C LYS A 233 -21.28 16.31 0.64
N GLU A 234 -22.60 16.23 0.64
CA GLU A 234 -23.40 15.87 1.82
C GLU A 234 -23.40 14.36 2.06
N GLU A 235 -23.32 13.57 0.98
CA GLU A 235 -23.12 12.10 1.01
C GLU A 235 -21.66 11.74 1.36
N GLU A 236 -20.68 12.51 0.87
CA GLU A 236 -19.24 12.45 1.25
C GLU A 236 -19.02 12.62 2.77
N ASN A 237 -19.84 13.45 3.45
CA ASN A 237 -19.80 13.61 4.90
C ASN A 237 -20.54 12.50 5.68
N LYS A 238 -21.56 11.85 5.09
CA LYS A 238 -22.32 10.76 5.77
C LYS A 238 -21.62 9.41 5.74
N VAL A 239 -20.84 9.13 4.69
CA VAL A 239 -20.02 7.89 4.60
C VAL A 239 -18.78 7.98 5.49
N ALA A 240 -18.33 9.20 5.83
CA ALA A 240 -17.22 9.44 6.76
C ALA A 240 -17.58 9.19 8.24
N GLU A 241 -18.86 9.05 8.60
CA GLU A 241 -19.26 8.61 9.92
C GLU A 241 -19.07 7.08 10.04
N ASN A 242 -17.84 6.68 10.35
CA ASN A 242 -17.50 5.33 10.77
C ASN A 242 -18.18 5.07 12.12
N ASN A 243 -19.44 4.64 12.09
CA ASN A 243 -20.28 4.39 13.26
C ASN A 243 -19.84 3.18 14.12
N HIS A 244 -18.65 2.61 13.86
CA HIS A 244 -18.05 1.50 14.60
C HIS A 244 -18.95 0.26 14.72
N GLN A 245 -19.95 0.14 13.85
CA GLN A 245 -20.85 -1.01 13.79
C GLN A 245 -20.37 -2.04 12.76
N PRO A 246 -20.49 -3.34 13.04
CA PRO A 246 -20.21 -4.39 12.08
C PRO A 246 -21.08 -4.24 10.83
N SER A 247 -20.61 -4.79 9.70
CA SER A 247 -21.49 -4.90 8.52
C SER A 247 -22.53 -5.99 8.78
N LYS A 248 -23.78 -5.79 8.36
CA LYS A 248 -24.88 -6.77 8.59
C LYS A 248 -24.55 -8.22 8.24
N TRP A 249 -23.72 -8.45 7.22
CA TRP A 249 -23.35 -9.80 6.78
C TRP A 249 -22.34 -10.49 7.71
N ALA A 250 -21.62 -9.73 8.53
CA ALA A 250 -20.56 -10.19 9.42
C ALA A 250 -20.91 -9.93 10.91
N GLU A 251 -22.15 -9.50 11.19
CA GLU A 251 -22.58 -9.10 12.53
C GLU A 251 -22.60 -10.31 13.47
N GLU A 252 -23.18 -11.43 13.05
CA GLU A 252 -23.20 -12.68 13.82
C GLU A 252 -21.78 -13.23 14.08
N ASP A 253 -20.95 -13.30 13.03
CA ASP A 253 -19.56 -13.77 13.14
C ASP A 253 -18.70 -12.84 14.02
N TRP A 254 -18.96 -11.52 13.97
CA TRP A 254 -18.27 -10.54 14.79
C TRP A 254 -18.64 -10.68 16.27
N ASP A 255 -19.93 -10.80 16.57
CA ASP A 255 -20.43 -10.98 17.93
C ASP A 255 -19.90 -12.28 18.54
N GLU A 256 -19.91 -13.38 17.79
CA GLU A 256 -19.32 -14.65 18.22
C GLU A 256 -17.81 -14.50 18.50
N ALA A 257 -17.07 -13.81 17.63
CA ALA A 257 -15.64 -13.62 17.80
C ALA A 257 -15.28 -12.73 19.01
N VAL A 258 -16.15 -11.77 19.35
CA VAL A 258 -16.03 -10.93 20.55
C VAL A 258 -16.39 -11.73 21.80
N GLU A 259 -17.46 -12.53 21.77
CA GLU A 259 -17.87 -13.40 22.88
C GLU A 259 -16.79 -14.43 23.23
N ASN A 260 -16.13 -14.99 22.22
CA ASN A 260 -15.00 -15.90 22.40
C ASN A 260 -13.68 -15.19 22.75
N GLY A 261 -13.71 -13.86 22.89
CA GLY A 261 -12.60 -13.03 23.36
C GLY A 261 -11.52 -12.77 22.30
N TYR A 262 -11.74 -13.12 21.04
CA TYR A 262 -10.74 -12.88 19.99
C TYR A 262 -10.56 -11.39 19.73
N PHE A 263 -11.66 -10.63 19.64
CA PHE A 263 -11.67 -9.19 19.47
C PHE A 263 -12.22 -8.47 20.70
N ASP A 264 -11.95 -7.17 20.83
CA ASP A 264 -12.38 -6.34 21.97
C ASP A 264 -13.77 -5.71 21.77
N GLY A 265 -14.45 -6.06 20.66
CA GLY A 265 -15.76 -5.54 20.27
C GLY A 265 -15.73 -4.11 19.72
N LYS A 266 -14.54 -3.54 19.54
CA LYS A 266 -14.37 -2.18 19.05
C LYS A 266 -13.80 -2.22 17.65
N ARG A 267 -14.22 -1.28 16.81
CA ARG A 267 -13.60 -0.98 15.50
C ARG A 267 -13.66 -2.17 14.49
N PRO A 268 -14.84 -2.75 14.23
CA PRO A 268 -15.01 -3.93 13.35
C PRO A 268 -14.59 -3.72 11.88
N LYS A 269 -14.42 -2.47 11.46
CA LYS A 269 -14.07 -2.09 10.08
C LYS A 269 -12.65 -1.58 9.96
N GLU A 270 -11.87 -1.60 11.04
CA GLU A 270 -10.50 -1.11 11.03
C GLU A 270 -9.49 -2.23 10.75
N ASN A 271 -8.37 -1.84 10.15
CA ASN A 271 -7.27 -2.76 9.90
C ASN A 271 -6.60 -3.15 11.22
N ILE A 272 -6.35 -4.46 11.39
CA ILE A 272 -5.64 -4.99 12.55
C ILE A 272 -4.12 -4.83 12.38
N SER A 273 -3.43 -4.27 13.38
CA SER A 273 -1.97 -4.19 13.38
C SER A 273 -1.32 -5.58 13.52
N ARG A 274 -0.02 -5.71 13.25
CA ARG A 274 0.70 -6.98 13.47
C ARG A 274 0.73 -7.40 14.94
N GLU A 275 0.77 -6.44 15.86
CA GLU A 275 0.76 -6.69 17.32
C GLU A 275 -0.61 -7.17 17.77
N GLU A 276 -1.68 -6.50 17.34
CA GLU A 276 -3.06 -6.96 17.58
C GLU A 276 -3.31 -8.31 16.91
N SER A 277 -2.79 -8.55 15.71
CA SER A 277 -2.86 -9.84 15.03
C SER A 277 -2.16 -10.94 15.83
N ALA A 278 -0.97 -10.66 16.39
CA ALA A 278 -0.26 -11.60 17.26
C ALA A 278 -1.06 -11.93 18.53
N ILE A 279 -1.77 -10.95 19.10
CA ILE A 279 -2.68 -11.15 20.23
C ILE A 279 -3.85 -12.07 19.82
N VAL A 280 -4.54 -11.78 18.71
CA VAL A 280 -5.66 -12.59 18.21
C VAL A 280 -5.20 -14.02 17.89
N VAL A 281 -4.09 -14.18 17.19
CA VAL A 281 -3.49 -15.48 16.86
C VAL A 281 -3.15 -16.27 18.13
N ASN A 282 -2.61 -15.61 19.16
CA ASN A 282 -2.29 -16.30 20.40
C ASN A 282 -3.55 -16.69 21.19
N ARG A 283 -4.60 -15.86 21.20
CA ARG A 283 -5.90 -16.21 21.79
C ARG A 283 -6.55 -17.40 21.09
N LEU A 284 -6.54 -17.41 19.76
CA LEU A 284 -6.96 -18.56 18.95
C LEU A 284 -6.19 -19.84 19.34
N ARG A 285 -4.86 -19.75 19.38
CA ARG A 285 -4.00 -20.87 19.80
C ARG A 285 -4.37 -21.39 21.19
N HIS A 286 -4.59 -20.51 22.17
CA HIS A 286 -4.95 -20.91 23.53
C HIS A 286 -6.31 -21.63 23.56
N ASN A 287 -7.33 -21.11 22.87
CA ASN A 287 -8.64 -21.74 22.80
C ASN A 287 -8.57 -23.13 22.12
N PHE A 288 -7.78 -23.27 21.05
CA PHE A 288 -7.55 -24.58 20.42
C PHE A 288 -6.90 -25.58 21.37
N LEU A 289 -5.89 -25.16 22.15
CA LEU A 289 -5.22 -26.04 23.10
C LEU A 289 -6.15 -26.48 24.23
N GLU A 290 -7.02 -25.59 24.73
CA GLU A 290 -8.05 -25.93 25.72
C GLU A 290 -9.07 -26.93 25.18
N ILE A 291 -9.52 -26.76 23.93
CA ILE A 291 -10.42 -27.73 23.26
C ILE A 291 -9.74 -29.09 23.14
N ILE A 292 -8.48 -29.14 22.69
CA ILE A 292 -7.72 -30.39 22.57
C ILE A 292 -7.60 -31.09 23.92
N LYS A 293 -7.31 -30.33 24.99
CA LYS A 293 -7.20 -30.86 26.34
C LYS A 293 -8.53 -31.45 26.82
N LYS A 294 -9.63 -30.70 26.72
CA LYS A 294 -10.97 -31.16 27.12
C LYS A 294 -11.40 -32.41 26.35
N ASN A 295 -11.18 -32.43 25.03
CA ASN A 295 -11.48 -33.61 24.22
C ASN A 295 -10.63 -34.82 24.64
N GLY A 296 -9.37 -34.60 25.00
CA GLY A 296 -8.50 -35.65 25.54
C GLY A 296 -9.04 -36.24 26.85
N GLU A 297 -9.55 -35.40 27.75
CA GLU A 297 -10.18 -35.80 29.01
C GLU A 297 -11.48 -36.59 28.75
N THR A 298 -12.38 -36.08 27.90
CA THR A 298 -13.62 -36.78 27.53
C THR A 298 -13.36 -38.13 26.85
N ILE A 299 -12.37 -38.21 25.95
CA ILE A 299 -12.00 -39.49 25.31
C ILE A 299 -11.50 -40.49 26.35
N LYS A 300 -10.77 -40.03 27.36
CA LYS A 300 -10.31 -40.89 28.45
C LYS A 300 -11.48 -41.41 29.27
N GLU A 301 -12.42 -40.55 29.66
CA GLU A 301 -13.63 -40.93 30.40
C GLU A 301 -14.47 -41.96 29.62
N LEU A 302 -14.70 -41.73 28.33
CA LEU A 302 -15.44 -42.67 27.46
C LEU A 302 -14.75 -44.03 27.36
N LYS A 303 -13.40 -44.06 27.29
CA LYS A 303 -12.65 -45.32 27.27
C LYS A 303 -12.81 -46.09 28.59
N GLU A 304 -12.74 -45.40 29.72
CA GLU A 304 -12.94 -46.01 31.05
C GLU A 304 -14.37 -46.55 31.21
N GLU A 305 -15.38 -45.86 30.67
CA GLU A 305 -16.77 -46.31 30.70
C GLU A 305 -17.02 -47.54 29.81
N ILE A 306 -16.45 -47.57 28.59
CA ILE A 306 -16.49 -48.74 27.71
C ILE A 306 -15.83 -49.95 28.38
N GLU A 307 -14.72 -49.76 29.07
CA GLU A 307 -14.02 -50.84 29.77
C GLU A 307 -14.84 -51.40 30.94
N LYS A 308 -15.59 -50.54 31.65
CA LYS A 308 -16.53 -50.96 32.71
C LYS A 308 -17.70 -51.76 32.16
N GLN A 309 -18.22 -51.44 30.96
CA GLN A 309 -19.33 -52.17 30.33
C GLN A 309 -18.93 -53.55 29.77
N LYS A 310 -17.62 -53.83 29.64
CA LYS A 310 -17.09 -55.13 29.17
C LYS A 310 -16.82 -56.13 30.31
N LYS A 311 -17.01 -55.73 31.56
CA LYS A 311 -16.95 -56.59 32.76
C LYS A 311 -18.35 -56.95 33.22
#